data_AF-A0A534ZV24-F1
#
_entry.id   AF-A0A534ZV24-F1
#
_cell.length_a   1.000
_cell.length_b   1.000
_cell.length_c   1.000
_cell.angle_alpha   90.00
_cell.angle_beta   90.00
_cell.angle_gamma   90.00
#
_symmetry.space_group_name_H-M   'P 1'
#
loop_
_entity.id
_entity.type
_entity.pdbx_description
1 polymer ?
#
loop_
_entity_poly.entity_id
_entity_poly.type
_entity_poly.pdbx_seq_one_letter_code
_entity_poly.pdbx_strand_id
1 'polypeptide(L)'
;MSAPLRIMLGFVVRRCAVALGHPPTPEELAEWANNQRDARGRYRIFGRAISTAEARVILRHPGRLVTVRLGPRWATAAGAER
;
A
#
# COMPACT_ATOMS: atom_id res chain seq x y z
N MET A 1 -16.58 -7.20 13.29
CA MET A 1 -15.46 -6.25 13.35
C MET A 1 -14.32 -6.81 12.51
N SER A 2 -14.03 -6.23 11.34
CA SER A 2 -12.92 -6.73 10.50
C SER A 2 -11.59 -6.38 11.15
N ALA A 3 -10.74 -7.38 11.38
CA ALA A 3 -9.41 -7.17 11.93
C ALA A 3 -8.60 -6.20 11.04
N PRO A 4 -7.82 -5.27 11.62
CA PRO A 4 -6.96 -4.39 10.83
C PRO A 4 -5.91 -5.23 10.08
N LEU A 5 -5.88 -5.15 8.73
CA LEU A 5 -4.77 -5.79 8.01
C LEU A 5 -3.47 -5.04 8.30
N ARG A 6 -2.43 -5.82 8.53
CA ARG A 6 -1.07 -5.34 8.71
C ARG A 6 -0.30 -5.61 7.43
N ILE A 7 0.37 -4.60 6.90
CA ILE A 7 1.25 -4.75 5.74
C ILE A 7 2.68 -4.44 6.19
N MET A 8 3.63 -5.25 5.73
CA MET A 8 5.04 -4.98 5.90
C MET A 8 5.49 -3.95 4.86
N LEU A 9 6.03 -2.81 5.30
CA LEU A 9 6.42 -1.72 4.41
C LEU A 9 7.45 -2.17 3.37
N GLY A 10 8.40 -3.02 3.75
CA GLY A 10 9.40 -3.59 2.86
C GLY A 10 8.80 -4.40 1.72
N PHE A 11 7.66 -5.06 1.93
CA PHE A 11 6.95 -5.76 0.85
C PHE A 11 6.40 -4.77 -0.18
N VAL A 12 5.82 -3.66 0.28
CA VAL A 12 5.30 -2.59 -0.59
C VAL A 12 6.42 -1.98 -1.41
N VAL A 13 7.55 -1.64 -0.78
CA VAL A 13 8.73 -1.07 -1.44
C VAL A 13 9.30 -2.05 -2.47
N ARG A 14 9.40 -3.33 -2.14
CA ARG A 14 9.87 -4.39 -3.06
C ARG A 14 8.96 -4.49 -4.29
N ARG A 15 7.64 -4.48 -4.11
CA ARG A 15 6.67 -4.54 -5.22
C ARG A 15 6.72 -3.31 -6.11
N CYS A 16 6.89 -2.13 -5.52
CA CYS A 16 7.10 -0.89 -6.25
C CYS A 16 8.38 -0.95 -7.10
N ALA A 17 9.50 -1.37 -6.50
CA ALA A 17 10.77 -1.52 -7.21
C ALA A 17 10.69 -2.48 -8.39
N VAL A 18 9.98 -3.60 -8.23
CA VAL A 18 9.73 -4.56 -9.33
C VAL A 18 8.89 -3.93 -10.44
N ALA A 19 7.88 -3.13 -10.10
CA ALA A 19 7.02 -2.47 -11.09
C ALA A 19 7.75 -1.38 -11.87
N LEU A 20 8.70 -0.68 -11.24
CA LEU A 20 9.50 0.38 -11.87
C LEU A 20 10.77 -0.13 -12.55
N GLY A 21 11.26 -1.32 -12.16
CA GLY A 21 12.53 -1.87 -12.64
C GLY A 21 13.77 -1.31 -11.93
N HIS A 22 13.60 -0.47 -10.91
CA HIS A 22 14.68 0.12 -10.11
C HIS A 22 14.22 0.45 -8.68
N PRO A 23 15.13 0.76 -7.75
CA PRO A 23 14.76 1.25 -6.42
C PRO A 23 13.94 2.56 -6.52
N PRO A 24 12.76 2.65 -5.89
CA PRO A 24 11.89 3.82 -6.01
C PRO A 24 12.40 5.01 -5.20
N THR A 25 12.23 6.21 -5.75
CA THR A 25 12.27 7.47 -5.00
C THR A 25 11.00 7.64 -4.14
N PRO A 26 11.02 8.54 -3.13
CA PRO A 26 9.82 8.84 -2.34
C PRO A 26 8.62 9.28 -3.20
N GLU A 27 8.87 10.06 -4.25
CA GLU A 27 7.88 10.57 -5.18
C GLU A 27 7.23 9.44 -5.98
N GLU A 28 8.06 8.56 -6.55
CA GLU A 28 7.58 7.40 -7.31
C GLU A 28 6.82 6.40 -6.43
N LEU A 29 7.30 6.18 -5.19
CA LEU A 29 6.59 5.31 -4.25
C LEU A 29 5.21 5.87 -3.91
N ALA A 30 5.11 7.19 -3.66
CA ALA A 30 3.83 7.84 -3.39
C ALA A 30 2.89 7.74 -4.60
N GLU A 31 3.39 8.06 -5.80
CA GLU A 31 2.60 7.98 -7.03
C GLU A 31 2.09 6.57 -7.29
N TRP A 32 2.99 5.58 -7.22
CA TRP A 32 2.67 4.18 -7.42
C TRP A 32 1.64 3.70 -6.40
N ALA A 33 1.87 3.95 -5.10
CA ALA A 33 0.98 3.50 -4.03
C ALA A 33 -0.43 4.13 -4.11
N ASN A 34 -0.53 5.36 -4.64
CA ASN A 34 -1.78 6.09 -4.76
C ASN A 34 -2.59 5.75 -6.03
N ASN A 35 -1.99 5.09 -7.03
CA ASN A 35 -2.58 4.91 -8.36
C ASN A 35 -2.63 3.45 -8.84
N GLN A 36 -2.72 2.49 -7.94
CA GLN A 36 -2.88 1.08 -8.31
C GLN A 36 -4.20 0.85 -9.07
N ARG A 37 -4.22 -0.15 -9.94
CA ARG A 37 -5.39 -0.51 -10.76
C ARG A 37 -5.62 -2.02 -10.71
N ASP A 38 -6.88 -2.40 -10.58
CA ASP A 38 -7.35 -3.78 -10.79
C ASP A 38 -8.68 -3.77 -11.56
N ALA A 39 -9.34 -4.92 -11.70
CA ALA A 39 -10.63 -5.06 -12.41
C ALA A 39 -11.77 -4.17 -11.86
N ARG A 40 -11.70 -3.73 -10.61
CA ARG A 40 -12.64 -2.80 -9.93
C ARG A 40 -12.17 -1.33 -10.01
N GLY A 41 -11.17 -1.02 -10.82
CA GLY A 41 -10.68 0.34 -11.06
C GLY A 41 -9.52 0.76 -10.14
N ARG A 42 -9.29 2.08 -10.02
CA ARG A 42 -8.16 2.64 -9.29
C ARG A 42 -8.34 2.50 -7.77
N TYR A 43 -7.28 2.12 -7.07
CA TYR A 43 -7.24 2.07 -5.60
C TYR A 43 -5.89 2.53 -5.05
N ARG A 44 -5.86 2.75 -3.73
CA ARG A 44 -4.68 3.19 -2.98
C ARG A 44 -4.24 2.07 -2.06
N ILE A 45 -2.94 1.72 -2.07
CA ILE A 45 -2.37 0.64 -1.24
C ILE A 45 -2.68 0.86 0.24
N PHE A 46 -2.55 2.10 0.71
CA PHE A 46 -2.74 2.45 2.12
C PHE A 46 -4.18 2.82 2.49
N GLY A 47 -5.14 2.61 1.59
CA GLY A 47 -6.54 3.01 1.76
C GLY A 47 -6.79 4.53 1.79
N ARG A 48 -5.74 5.34 1.89
CA ARG A 48 -5.73 6.80 1.72
C ARG A 48 -4.58 7.23 0.83
N ALA A 49 -4.61 8.48 0.38
CA ALA A 49 -3.46 9.06 -0.29
C ALA A 49 -2.32 9.21 0.72
N ILE A 50 -1.10 8.88 0.28
CA ILE A 50 0.12 9.17 1.01
C ILE A 50 0.90 10.29 0.33
N SER A 51 1.52 11.14 1.13
CA SER A 51 2.40 12.21 0.67
C SER A 51 3.83 11.71 0.42
N THR A 52 4.62 12.44 -0.36
CA THR A 52 6.06 12.19 -0.55
C THR A 52 6.83 12.13 0.78
N ALA A 53 6.48 12.99 1.74
CA ALA A 53 7.08 12.97 3.08
C ALA A 53 6.83 11.64 3.81
N GLU A 54 5.62 11.08 3.66
CA GLU A 54 5.25 9.79 4.27
C GLU A 54 5.95 8.63 3.55
N ALA A 55 6.02 8.68 2.21
CA ALA A 55 6.79 7.73 1.42
C ALA A 55 8.28 7.72 1.79
N ARG A 56 8.86 8.88 2.09
CA ARG A 56 10.24 8.99 2.59
C ARG A 56 10.44 8.30 3.94
N VAL A 57 9.46 8.38 4.84
CA VAL A 57 9.49 7.62 6.11
C VAL A 57 9.39 6.12 5.84
N ILE A 58 8.54 5.71 4.90
CA ILE A 58 8.38 4.30 4.52
C ILE A 58 9.71 3.71 4.01
N LEU A 59 10.40 4.42 3.11
CA LEU A 59 11.68 3.99 2.55
C LEU A 59 12.79 3.87 3.60
N ARG A 60 12.75 4.71 4.66
CA ARG A 60 13.70 4.63 5.77
C ARG A 60 13.44 3.50 6.75
N HIS A 61 12.24 2.92 6.74
CA HIS A 61 11.83 1.89 7.69
C HIS A 61 11.18 0.68 7.01
N PRO A 62 11.89 -0.04 6.12
CA PRO A 62 11.33 -1.17 5.39
C PRO A 62 10.91 -2.33 6.31
N GLY A 63 11.54 -2.49 7.48
CA GLY A 63 11.18 -3.53 8.46
C GLY A 63 9.90 -3.24 9.27
N ARG A 64 9.28 -2.07 9.13
CA ARG A 64 8.15 -1.68 9.98
C ARG A 64 6.85 -2.26 9.44
N LEU A 65 6.10 -2.92 10.33
CA LEU A 65 4.72 -3.33 10.10
C LEU A 65 3.80 -2.13 10.33
N VAL A 66 2.92 -1.85 9.39
CA VAL A 66 1.91 -0.80 9.52
C VAL A 66 0.52 -1.37 9.42
N THR A 67 -0.37 -0.86 10.27
CA THR A 67 -1.79 -1.12 10.19
C THR A 67 -2.37 -0.27 9.08
N VAL A 68 -3.03 -0.90 8.13
CA VAL A 68 -3.67 -0.19 7.03
C VAL A 68 -5.13 0.00 7.38
N ARG A 69 -5.57 1.26 7.41
CA ARG A 69 -6.99 1.56 7.36
C ARG A 69 -7.44 1.37 5.94
N LEU A 70 -8.42 0.54 5.83
CA LEU A 70 -8.68 -0.15 4.62
C LEU A 70 -10.07 0.47 4.32
N GLY A 71 -10.28 1.02 3.13
CA GLY A 71 -11.58 1.64 2.73
C GLY A 71 -12.59 0.62 2.19
N PRO A 72 -13.91 0.85 2.17
CA PRO A 72 -14.98 -0.14 1.96
C PRO A 72 -14.73 -1.31 0.97
N ARG A 73 -13.94 -1.07 -0.08
CA ARG A 73 -13.47 -2.01 -1.10
C ARG A 73 -12.81 -3.33 -0.61
N TRP A 74 -12.13 -3.38 0.54
CA TRP A 74 -11.57 -4.64 1.10
C TRP A 74 -12.46 -5.25 2.20
N ALA A 75 -13.45 -4.50 2.70
CA ALA A 75 -14.30 -4.97 3.80
C ALA A 75 -15.11 -6.22 3.38
N THR A 76 -15.31 -6.39 2.07
CA THR A 76 -15.99 -7.54 1.46
C THR A 76 -15.09 -8.76 1.22
N ALA A 77 -13.77 -8.65 1.38
CA ALA A 77 -12.85 -9.80 1.26
C ALA A 77 -12.72 -10.60 2.58
N ALA A 78 -13.13 -10.02 3.72
CA ALA A 78 -13.02 -10.64 5.04
C ALA A 78 -14.28 -11.42 5.48
N GLY A 79 -15.22 -11.68 4.56
CA GLY A 79 -16.50 -12.33 4.86
C GLY A 79 -16.91 -13.46 3.91
N ALA A 80 -16.01 -13.95 3.05
CA ALA A 80 -16.28 -15.04 2.11
C ALA A 80 -15.70 -16.37 2.60
N GLU A 81 -16.06 -16.76 3.83
CA GLU A 81 -15.90 -18.13 4.33
C GLU A 81 -17.13 -18.47 5.17
N ARG A 82 -18.23 -18.88 4.52
CA ARG A 82 -19.17 -19.90 4.98
C ARG A 82 -19.88 -20.51 3.78
#